data_AF-A0A520ZZ91-F1
#
_entry.id   AF-A0A520ZZ91-F1
#
_cell.length_a   1.000
_cell.length_b   1.000
_cell.length_c   1.000
_cell.angle_alpha   90.00
_cell.angle_beta   90.00
_cell.angle_gamma   90.00
#
_symmetry.space_group_name_H-M   'P 1'
#
loop_
_entity.id
_entity.type
_entity.pdbx_description
1 polymer ?
#
loop_
_entity_poly.entity_id
_entity_poly.type
_entity_poly.pdbx_seq_one_letter_code
_entity_poly.pdbx_strand_id
1 'polypeptide(L)'
;MAKHETPLLDQLEGGPWPSFVSDLKHQAETKPEVYDILGQLELSYKDRITHWKHGGIVGVFGYGGGIVGRYSDVPEQFPGVEHFHTIRVAQPASKYYSTENLRKLMDLWEKHGSAVTNMHGSTGDIILLGCRTEALEPFFWDLTHEMGQDLGGSGSNLRTPECCLGTSRCEWSCYDTQETCYHLTMHYQDEIHRPAFPYKFKFKFSGCANDCVAAIARSDISVIGTWRDEIRIDQAAVKEYIAGNYPSNGGSHSGRDWGPFDIQKEVIDLCPTECMWMEGDELKIDDKECTRCMHCINVLPRALRPGADQGASILVGAKAPILDGAQMSTLIVPFMKIEKENEFE
;
A
#
# COMPACT_ATOMS: atom_id res chain seq x y z
N MET A 1 5.42 36.17 -5.71
CA MET A 1 4.64 36.21 -6.97
C MET A 1 4.95 34.94 -7.73
N ALA A 2 3.95 34.29 -8.33
CA ALA A 2 4.16 33.08 -9.11
C ALA A 2 5.09 33.34 -10.31
N LYS A 3 6.02 32.42 -10.57
CA LYS A 3 6.98 32.54 -11.68
C LYS A 3 6.33 32.32 -13.07
N HIS A 4 5.26 31.53 -13.12
CA HIS A 4 4.54 31.16 -14.34
C HIS A 4 3.04 31.38 -14.17
N GLU A 5 2.34 31.70 -15.27
CA GLU A 5 0.87 31.69 -15.30
C GLU A 5 0.38 30.24 -15.47
N THR A 6 -0.61 29.82 -14.66
CA THR A 6 -1.12 28.44 -14.63
C THR A 6 -2.64 28.34 -14.75
N PRO A 7 -3.28 28.99 -15.75
CA PRO A 7 -4.73 29.15 -15.79
C PRO A 7 -5.53 27.84 -15.86
N LEU A 8 -4.97 26.75 -16.41
CA LEU A 8 -5.64 25.44 -16.42
C LEU A 8 -5.52 24.76 -15.05
N LEU A 9 -4.34 24.79 -14.43
CA LEU A 9 -4.15 24.24 -13.08
C LEU A 9 -4.92 25.02 -12.01
N ASP A 10 -5.09 26.33 -12.17
CA ASP A 10 -5.85 27.18 -11.23
C ASP A 10 -7.30 26.70 -11.08
N GLN A 11 -7.88 26.08 -12.12
CA GLN A 11 -9.22 25.50 -12.04
C GLN A 11 -9.31 24.32 -11.06
N LEU A 12 -8.18 23.64 -10.80
CA LEU A 12 -8.10 22.48 -9.91
C LEU A 12 -7.97 22.87 -8.43
N GLU A 13 -7.91 24.16 -8.12
CA GLU A 13 -7.99 24.67 -6.74
C GLU A 13 -9.45 24.77 -6.25
N GLY A 14 -10.41 24.71 -7.17
CA GLY A 14 -11.82 24.68 -6.83
C GLY A 14 -12.31 23.31 -6.33
N GLY A 15 -13.46 23.32 -5.68
CA GLY A 15 -14.11 22.10 -5.18
C GLY A 15 -13.67 21.71 -3.75
N PRO A 16 -14.27 20.66 -3.18
CA PRO A 16 -14.08 20.30 -1.78
C PRO A 16 -12.89 19.37 -1.51
N TRP A 17 -12.31 18.74 -2.54
CA TRP A 17 -11.19 17.81 -2.37
C TRP A 17 -9.88 18.58 -2.19
N PRO A 18 -8.96 18.17 -1.29
CA PRO A 18 -7.68 18.85 -1.11
C PRO A 18 -6.90 18.92 -2.42
N SER A 19 -6.65 20.15 -2.89
CA SER A 19 -6.00 20.39 -4.17
C SER A 19 -4.49 20.26 -4.05
N PHE A 20 -3.91 19.38 -4.88
CA PHE A 20 -2.46 19.28 -5.03
C PHE A 20 -1.85 20.57 -5.63
N VAL A 21 -2.64 21.35 -6.40
CA VAL A 21 -2.17 22.61 -6.97
C VAL A 21 -1.98 23.65 -5.87
N SER A 22 -2.96 23.80 -4.98
CA SER A 22 -2.85 24.72 -3.84
C SER A 22 -1.68 24.34 -2.91
N ASP A 23 -1.48 23.04 -2.66
CA ASP A 23 -0.37 22.53 -1.85
C ASP A 23 1.00 22.83 -2.49
N LEU A 24 1.17 22.55 -3.79
CA LEU A 24 2.39 22.90 -4.53
C LEU A 24 2.64 24.40 -4.59
N LYS A 25 1.59 25.23 -4.74
CA LYS A 25 1.72 26.69 -4.71
C LYS A 25 2.20 27.18 -3.36
N HIS A 26 1.70 26.60 -2.26
CA HIS A 26 2.15 26.92 -0.92
C HIS A 26 3.62 26.49 -0.71
N GLN A 27 3.99 25.28 -1.13
CA GLN A 27 5.39 24.84 -1.05
C GLN A 27 6.34 25.73 -1.88
N ALA A 28 5.87 26.25 -3.02
CA ALA A 28 6.65 27.16 -3.85
C ALA A 28 6.95 28.52 -3.19
N GLU A 29 6.23 28.89 -2.11
CA GLU A 29 6.52 30.11 -1.34
C GLU A 29 7.86 30.01 -0.61
N THR A 30 8.26 28.81 -0.19
CA THR A 30 9.55 28.55 0.50
C THR A 30 10.59 27.88 -0.40
N LYS A 31 10.15 27.19 -1.46
CA LYS A 31 10.99 26.51 -2.46
C LYS A 31 10.64 26.97 -3.89
N PRO A 32 11.16 28.12 -4.36
CA PRO A 32 10.75 28.72 -5.63
C PRO A 32 10.95 27.82 -6.86
N GLU A 33 11.83 26.81 -6.81
CA GLU A 33 12.01 25.82 -7.89
C GLU A 33 10.74 25.00 -8.14
N VAL A 34 9.86 24.86 -7.13
CA VAL A 34 8.57 24.18 -7.26
C VAL A 34 7.63 24.90 -8.25
N TYR A 35 7.81 26.20 -8.49
CA TYR A 35 7.08 26.87 -9.55
C TYR A 35 7.37 26.27 -10.93
N ASP A 36 8.57 25.74 -11.18
CA ASP A 36 8.91 25.11 -12.46
C ASP A 36 8.22 23.73 -12.61
N ILE A 37 7.85 23.07 -11.50
CA ILE A 37 6.97 21.88 -11.53
C ILE A 37 5.59 22.27 -12.04
N LEU A 38 5.01 23.34 -11.47
CA LEU A 38 3.70 23.87 -11.87
C LEU A 38 3.71 24.37 -13.32
N GLY A 39 4.75 25.09 -13.74
CA GLY A 39 4.89 25.58 -15.11
C GLY A 39 4.97 24.47 -16.15
N GLN A 40 5.79 23.45 -15.91
CA GLN A 40 5.88 22.30 -16.83
C GLN A 40 4.59 21.47 -16.84
N LEU A 41 3.92 21.35 -15.69
CA LEU A 41 2.64 20.65 -15.61
C LEU A 41 1.54 21.42 -16.35
N GLU A 42 1.49 22.74 -16.25
CA GLU A 42 0.57 23.59 -17.02
C GLU A 42 0.80 23.41 -18.52
N LEU A 43 2.06 23.42 -18.98
CA LEU A 43 2.40 23.14 -20.38
C LEU A 43 1.89 21.74 -20.80
N SER A 44 2.07 20.74 -19.93
CA SER A 44 1.55 19.38 -20.17
C SER A 44 0.02 19.35 -20.27
N TYR A 45 -0.70 20.16 -19.49
CA TYR A 45 -2.16 20.30 -19.58
C TYR A 45 -2.59 20.93 -20.91
N LYS A 46 -1.85 21.93 -21.37
CA LYS A 46 -2.09 22.62 -22.64
C LYS A 46 -1.84 21.71 -23.84
N ASP A 47 -0.69 21.05 -23.87
CA ASP A 47 -0.24 20.26 -25.02
C ASP A 47 -0.77 18.81 -24.99
N ARG A 48 -1.25 18.36 -23.83
CA ARG A 48 -1.77 17.01 -23.57
C ARG A 48 -0.75 15.91 -23.84
N ILE A 49 0.51 16.21 -23.59
CA ILE A 49 1.64 15.28 -23.67
C ILE A 49 2.50 15.42 -22.41
N THR A 50 3.39 14.45 -22.19
CA THR A 50 4.38 14.56 -21.11
C THR A 50 5.59 15.36 -21.58
N HIS A 51 6.10 16.23 -20.72
CA HIS A 51 7.34 17.00 -20.93
C HIS A 51 8.55 16.42 -20.18
N TRP A 52 8.54 15.11 -19.99
CA TRP A 52 9.64 14.37 -19.40
C TRP A 52 10.31 13.47 -20.45
N LYS A 53 11.65 13.53 -20.53
CA LYS A 53 12.43 12.66 -21.41
C LYS A 53 12.29 11.19 -21.02
N HIS A 54 12.59 10.31 -21.99
CA HIS A 54 12.65 8.87 -21.77
C HIS A 54 13.75 8.50 -20.77
N GLY A 55 13.41 7.69 -19.76
CA GLY A 55 14.37 7.08 -18.84
C GLY A 55 15.17 8.08 -18.00
N GLY A 56 16.35 7.63 -17.56
CA GLY A 56 17.29 8.34 -16.69
C GLY A 56 17.96 7.35 -15.74
N ILE A 57 19.29 7.16 -15.88
CA ILE A 57 20.08 6.27 -15.03
C ILE A 57 20.90 7.12 -14.06
N VAL A 58 20.52 7.09 -12.79
CA VAL A 58 21.20 7.75 -11.67
C VAL A 58 21.03 6.86 -10.44
N GLY A 59 21.90 7.01 -9.45
CA GLY A 59 21.87 6.19 -8.26
C GLY A 59 22.89 6.66 -7.23
N VAL A 60 23.10 5.81 -6.22
CA VAL A 60 24.14 5.95 -5.20
C VAL A 60 25.07 4.73 -5.26
N PHE A 61 26.33 4.90 -4.90
CA PHE A 61 27.30 3.82 -4.92
C PHE A 61 26.90 2.68 -3.99
N GLY A 62 27.16 1.45 -4.45
CA GLY A 62 26.80 0.22 -3.74
C GLY A 62 25.43 -0.35 -4.12
N TYR A 63 24.50 0.47 -4.62
CA TYR A 63 23.14 0.06 -5.01
C TYR A 63 22.89 0.22 -6.51
N GLY A 64 22.14 -0.71 -7.09
CA GLY A 64 21.72 -0.69 -8.50
C GLY A 64 20.28 -0.18 -8.71
N GLY A 65 19.63 0.31 -7.65
CA GLY A 65 18.23 0.73 -7.67
C GLY A 65 17.89 1.72 -6.54
N GLY A 66 16.60 2.02 -6.40
CA GLY A 66 16.05 2.92 -5.37
C GLY A 66 15.79 4.35 -5.85
N ILE A 67 16.44 4.81 -6.92
CA ILE A 67 16.25 6.15 -7.48
C ILE A 67 15.77 6.03 -8.92
N VAL A 68 14.82 6.89 -9.32
CA VAL A 68 14.32 6.99 -10.68
C VAL A 68 14.79 8.32 -11.29
N GLY A 69 15.75 8.23 -12.20
CA GLY A 69 16.21 9.38 -12.98
C GLY A 69 15.11 9.90 -13.89
N ARG A 70 15.00 11.24 -13.95
CA ARG A 70 14.01 11.96 -14.75
C ARG A 70 14.54 13.34 -15.06
N TYR A 71 14.33 13.76 -16.31
CA TYR A 71 14.82 15.02 -16.86
C TYR A 71 13.74 15.68 -17.70
N SER A 72 13.59 17.00 -17.57
CA SER A 72 12.70 17.79 -18.42
C SER A 72 13.13 17.73 -19.90
N ASP A 73 12.16 17.74 -20.82
CA ASP A 73 12.42 17.92 -22.26
C ASP A 73 12.48 19.39 -22.71
N VAL A 74 12.11 20.32 -21.82
CA VAL A 74 12.12 21.78 -22.02
C VAL A 74 12.91 22.50 -20.91
N PRO A 75 14.17 22.12 -20.65
CA PRO A 75 14.94 22.59 -19.49
C PRO A 75 15.25 24.10 -19.50
N GLU A 76 15.31 24.73 -20.68
CA GLU A 76 15.51 26.18 -20.79
C GLU A 76 14.29 26.96 -20.28
N GLN A 77 13.08 26.42 -20.43
CA GLN A 77 11.85 27.03 -19.94
C GLN A 77 11.65 26.78 -18.44
N PHE A 78 12.01 25.57 -17.98
CA PHE A 78 11.80 25.13 -16.60
C PHE A 78 13.10 24.60 -15.96
N PRO A 79 14.10 25.47 -15.73
CA PRO A 79 15.43 25.04 -15.25
C PRO A 79 15.41 24.41 -13.86
N GLY A 80 14.45 24.74 -13.00
CA GLY A 80 14.28 24.14 -11.67
C GLY A 80 13.91 22.67 -11.68
N VAL A 81 13.44 22.14 -12.83
CA VAL A 81 13.12 20.72 -13.02
C VAL A 81 13.92 20.08 -14.17
N GLU A 82 15.04 20.71 -14.56
CA GLU A 82 15.99 20.12 -15.51
C GLU A 82 16.37 18.70 -15.09
N HIS A 83 16.75 18.54 -13.82
CA HIS A 83 16.84 17.26 -13.11
C HIS A 83 15.70 17.18 -12.09
N PHE A 84 14.96 16.08 -12.12
CA PHE A 84 13.82 15.91 -11.22
C PHE A 84 13.69 14.47 -10.72
N HIS A 85 14.77 13.97 -10.13
CA HIS A 85 14.90 12.57 -9.76
C HIS A 85 14.00 12.22 -8.57
N THR A 86 13.43 11.02 -8.60
CA THR A 86 12.58 10.51 -7.52
C THR A 86 13.39 9.54 -6.67
N ILE A 87 13.44 9.78 -5.35
CA ILE A 87 14.07 8.87 -4.39
C ILE A 87 12.97 8.05 -3.71
N ARG A 88 13.15 6.73 -3.67
CA ARG A 88 12.28 5.81 -2.93
C ARG A 88 12.94 5.54 -1.58
N VAL A 89 12.26 5.89 -0.50
CA VAL A 89 12.72 5.65 0.87
C VAL A 89 11.89 4.52 1.47
N ALA A 90 12.55 3.52 2.06
CA ALA A 90 11.90 2.38 2.66
C ALA A 90 10.99 2.83 3.82
N GLN A 91 9.71 2.46 3.75
CA GLN A 91 8.71 2.79 4.77
C GLN A 91 8.68 1.75 5.91
N PRO A 92 8.29 2.12 7.14
CA PRO A 92 7.95 1.14 8.17
C PRO A 92 6.71 0.32 7.74
N ALA A 93 6.69 -0.96 8.10
CA ALA A 93 5.59 -1.87 7.82
C ALA A 93 4.24 -1.28 8.29
N SER A 94 3.25 -1.27 7.39
CA SER A 94 1.93 -0.68 7.62
C SER A 94 1.90 0.83 7.88
N LYS A 95 2.99 1.56 7.59
CA LYS A 95 3.03 3.03 7.53
C LYS A 95 2.67 3.72 8.85
N TYR A 96 3.04 3.13 9.98
CA TYR A 96 2.96 3.81 11.27
C TYR A 96 4.17 4.73 11.45
N TYR A 97 3.92 5.97 11.86
CA TYR A 97 4.95 6.99 12.00
C TYR A 97 4.85 7.71 13.34
N SER A 98 6.00 8.12 13.88
CA SER A 98 6.06 9.20 14.86
C SER A 98 6.19 10.54 14.16
N THR A 99 5.70 11.61 14.78
CA THR A 99 5.89 12.98 14.24
C THR A 99 7.36 13.38 14.22
N GLU A 100 8.18 12.85 15.13
CA GLU A 100 9.63 13.05 15.15
C GLU A 100 10.30 12.48 13.89
N ASN A 101 9.99 11.23 13.53
CA ASN A 101 10.55 10.60 12.33
C ASN A 101 10.15 11.36 11.06
N LEU A 102 8.86 11.71 10.92
CA LEU A 102 8.39 12.44 9.74
C LEU A 102 9.01 13.84 9.64
N ARG A 103 9.08 14.60 10.74
CA ARG A 103 9.71 15.93 10.74
C ARG A 103 11.18 15.83 10.34
N LYS A 104 11.93 14.88 10.91
CA LYS A 104 13.34 14.68 10.57
C LYS A 104 13.52 14.32 9.09
N LEU A 105 12.66 13.46 8.53
CA LEU A 105 12.70 13.15 7.09
C LEU A 105 12.43 14.40 6.24
N MET A 106 11.46 15.23 6.64
CA MET A 106 11.15 16.48 5.92
C MET A 106 12.28 17.50 6.06
N ASP A 107 12.94 17.63 7.21
CA ASP A 107 14.12 18.49 7.37
C ASP A 107 15.24 18.10 6.38
N LEU A 108 15.49 16.79 6.23
CA LEU A 108 16.44 16.29 5.23
C LEU A 108 15.96 16.54 3.79
N TRP A 109 14.68 16.33 3.52
CA TRP A 109 14.14 16.49 2.17
C TRP A 109 14.07 17.96 1.74
N GLU A 110 13.75 18.87 2.64
CA GLU A 110 13.86 20.30 2.41
C GLU A 110 15.31 20.72 2.15
N LYS A 111 16.28 20.12 2.82
CA LYS A 111 17.71 20.42 2.58
C LYS A 111 18.17 19.98 1.18
N HIS A 112 17.75 18.80 0.73
CA HIS A 112 18.34 18.13 -0.45
C HIS A 112 17.46 18.12 -1.71
N GLY A 113 16.18 18.43 -1.59
CA GLY A 113 15.22 18.28 -2.69
C GLY A 113 14.16 19.37 -2.76
N SER A 114 13.09 19.03 -3.45
CA SER A 114 11.96 19.92 -3.74
C SER A 114 11.02 20.15 -2.55
N ALA A 115 11.15 19.37 -1.47
CA ALA A 115 10.16 19.23 -0.39
C ALA A 115 8.80 18.66 -0.82
N VAL A 116 8.64 18.24 -2.09
CA VAL A 116 7.41 17.59 -2.60
C VAL A 116 7.52 16.08 -2.42
N THR A 117 6.41 15.44 -2.01
CA THR A 117 6.39 14.00 -1.74
C THR A 117 5.18 13.30 -2.36
N ASN A 118 5.24 11.97 -2.45
CA ASN A 118 4.04 11.15 -2.39
C ASN A 118 4.10 10.29 -1.13
N MET A 119 3.07 10.41 -0.30
CA MET A 119 2.86 9.61 0.90
C MET A 119 1.65 8.70 0.66
N HIS A 120 1.79 7.60 -0.10
CA HIS A 120 3.01 6.87 -0.48
C HIS A 120 3.02 6.49 -1.96
N GLY A 121 4.13 5.92 -2.44
CA GLY A 121 4.15 5.22 -3.70
C GLY A 121 3.30 3.95 -3.66
N SER A 122 2.72 3.55 -4.79
CA SER A 122 1.80 2.40 -4.83
C SER A 122 2.44 1.05 -4.50
N THR A 123 3.76 0.94 -4.36
CA THR A 123 4.39 -0.30 -3.87
C THR A 123 4.43 -0.32 -2.34
N GLY A 124 4.74 0.82 -1.71
CA GLY A 124 4.85 1.00 -0.26
C GLY A 124 5.73 2.20 0.09
N ASP A 125 6.76 2.46 -0.72
CA ASP A 125 7.81 3.46 -0.48
C ASP A 125 7.29 4.86 -0.14
N ILE A 126 8.00 5.56 0.74
CA ILE A 126 7.92 7.03 0.79
C ILE A 126 8.59 7.56 -0.48
N ILE A 127 7.91 8.46 -1.19
CA ILE A 127 8.41 9.02 -2.44
C ILE A 127 8.83 10.46 -2.21
N LEU A 128 10.12 10.73 -2.36
CA LEU A 128 10.68 12.08 -2.36
C LEU A 128 10.84 12.54 -3.80
N LEU A 129 10.03 13.51 -4.20
CA LEU A 129 9.76 13.81 -5.60
C LEU A 129 10.54 15.03 -6.08
N GLY A 130 11.72 14.81 -6.66
CA GLY A 130 12.46 15.85 -7.37
C GLY A 130 13.67 16.34 -6.60
N CYS A 131 14.84 15.91 -7.05
CA CYS A 131 16.13 16.46 -6.68
C CYS A 131 17.07 16.40 -7.89
N ARG A 132 18.21 17.06 -7.76
CA ARG A 132 19.28 16.98 -8.76
C ARG A 132 20.21 15.79 -8.49
N THR A 133 21.02 15.41 -9.47
CA THR A 133 21.94 14.26 -9.35
C THR A 133 22.96 14.46 -8.23
N GLU A 134 23.43 15.69 -8.05
CA GLU A 134 24.45 16.04 -7.08
C GLU A 134 23.96 15.91 -5.62
N ALA A 135 22.63 15.86 -5.41
CA ALA A 135 22.02 15.71 -4.09
C ALA A 135 21.83 14.25 -3.67
N LEU A 136 21.99 13.28 -4.56
CA LEU A 136 21.65 11.87 -4.28
C LEU A 136 22.55 11.26 -3.20
N GLU A 137 23.87 11.37 -3.34
CA GLU A 137 24.83 10.84 -2.36
C GLU A 137 24.78 11.61 -1.02
N PRO A 138 24.75 12.96 -0.99
CA PRO A 138 24.57 13.69 0.27
C PRO A 138 23.28 13.35 1.00
N PHE A 139 22.15 13.21 0.28
CA PHE A 139 20.89 12.81 0.88
C PHE A 139 20.97 11.39 1.46
N PHE A 140 21.52 10.45 0.70
CA PHE A 140 21.64 9.06 1.15
C PHE A 140 22.55 8.91 2.37
N TRP A 141 23.64 9.68 2.42
CA TRP A 141 24.50 9.77 3.60
C TRP A 141 23.72 10.24 4.83
N ASP A 142 23.01 11.37 4.73
CA ASP A 142 22.25 11.91 5.86
C ASP A 142 21.10 10.97 6.27
N LEU A 143 20.39 10.37 5.31
CA LEU A 143 19.31 9.41 5.57
C LEU A 143 19.83 8.21 6.39
N THR A 144 20.96 7.64 5.98
CA THR A 144 21.54 6.45 6.64
C THR A 144 22.20 6.79 7.98
N HIS A 145 22.99 7.86 8.06
CA HIS A 145 23.78 8.18 9.25
C HIS A 145 22.99 8.94 10.30
N GLU A 146 22.01 9.77 9.90
CA GLU A 146 21.21 10.52 10.86
C GLU A 146 19.92 9.78 11.23
N MET A 147 19.26 9.10 10.27
CA MET A 147 17.97 8.44 10.54
C MET A 147 18.05 6.92 10.68
N GLY A 148 19.14 6.28 10.25
CA GLY A 148 19.23 4.82 10.20
C GLY A 148 18.20 4.20 9.26
N GLN A 149 17.76 4.97 8.26
CA GLN A 149 16.74 4.57 7.29
C GLN A 149 17.41 4.36 5.92
N ASP A 150 16.83 3.48 5.10
CA ASP A 150 17.42 3.08 3.82
C ASP A 150 16.50 3.41 2.63
N LEU A 151 17.03 3.25 1.42
CA LEU A 151 16.30 3.32 0.17
C LEU A 151 15.43 2.08 -0.04
N GLY A 152 14.33 2.28 -0.77
CA GLY A 152 13.50 1.21 -1.29
C GLY A 152 14.03 0.62 -2.61
N GLY A 153 13.29 -0.34 -3.18
CA GLY A 153 13.69 -1.06 -4.40
C GLY A 153 13.20 -0.44 -5.72
N SER A 154 14.06 -0.45 -6.74
CA SER A 154 13.68 -0.22 -8.15
C SER A 154 14.61 -0.99 -9.11
N GLY A 155 14.12 -1.39 -10.30
CA GLY A 155 14.88 -2.21 -11.25
C GLY A 155 14.40 -3.67 -11.36
N SER A 156 15.28 -4.56 -11.81
CA SER A 156 15.03 -6.01 -11.90
C SER A 156 15.53 -6.73 -10.64
N ASN A 157 14.81 -6.50 -9.55
CA ASN A 157 15.13 -6.85 -8.18
C ASN A 157 13.87 -7.14 -7.37
N LEU A 158 14.05 -7.56 -6.11
CA LEU A 158 12.98 -7.47 -5.12
C LEU A 158 12.64 -5.99 -4.90
N ARG A 159 11.36 -5.66 -4.98
CA ARG A 159 10.86 -4.34 -4.61
C ARG A 159 10.47 -4.35 -3.15
N THR A 160 10.40 -3.14 -2.58
CA THR A 160 9.98 -2.91 -1.20
C THR A 160 8.73 -3.69 -0.85
N PRO A 161 8.82 -4.66 0.08
CA PRO A 161 7.67 -5.38 0.58
C PRO A 161 6.69 -4.44 1.30
N GLU A 162 5.42 -4.83 1.38
CA GLU A 162 4.41 -4.09 2.13
C GLU A 162 3.32 -5.02 2.67
N CYS A 163 2.69 -4.62 3.78
CA CYS A 163 1.64 -5.39 4.42
C CYS A 163 0.39 -4.56 4.73
N CYS A 164 -0.72 -5.24 5.02
CA CYS A 164 -1.82 -4.60 5.74
C CYS A 164 -1.44 -4.37 7.21
N LEU A 165 -2.24 -3.57 7.92
CA LEU A 165 -2.02 -3.23 9.33
C LEU A 165 -2.03 -4.43 10.29
N GLY A 166 -2.51 -5.60 9.85
CA GLY A 166 -2.39 -6.85 10.58
C GLY A 166 -2.95 -6.79 12.01
N THR A 167 -2.26 -7.47 12.92
CA THR A 167 -2.64 -7.59 14.33
C THR A 167 -2.54 -6.27 15.11
N SER A 168 -1.89 -5.23 14.58
CA SER A 168 -1.80 -3.94 15.28
C SER A 168 -3.16 -3.28 15.52
N ARG A 169 -4.13 -3.51 14.63
CA ARG A 169 -5.47 -2.90 14.73
C ARG A 169 -6.58 -3.63 13.96
N CYS A 170 -6.41 -4.91 13.65
CA CYS A 170 -7.46 -5.74 13.04
C CYS A 170 -7.59 -7.07 13.77
N GLU A 171 -8.80 -7.37 14.22
CA GLU A 171 -9.20 -8.58 14.91
C GLU A 171 -9.30 -9.81 14.00
N TRP A 172 -9.15 -9.62 12.69
CA TRP A 172 -9.24 -10.69 11.67
C TRP A 172 -7.88 -11.21 11.20
N SER A 173 -6.78 -10.57 11.61
CA SER A 173 -5.44 -10.98 11.15
C SER A 173 -5.11 -12.39 11.66
N CYS A 174 -4.73 -13.28 10.75
CA CYS A 174 -4.39 -14.67 11.03
C CYS A 174 -2.89 -14.91 11.25
N TYR A 175 -2.07 -13.88 11.12
CA TYR A 175 -0.65 -13.90 11.45
C TYR A 175 -0.14 -12.46 11.63
N ASP A 176 1.10 -12.31 12.09
CA ASP A 176 1.76 -11.01 12.19
C ASP A 176 2.32 -10.57 10.83
N THR A 177 1.50 -9.81 10.09
CA THR A 177 1.87 -9.32 8.76
C THR A 177 3.01 -8.30 8.81
N GLN A 178 3.13 -7.53 9.89
CA GLN A 178 4.14 -6.48 10.02
C GLN A 178 5.50 -7.09 10.31
N GLU A 179 5.58 -8.03 11.24
CA GLU A 179 6.82 -8.73 11.56
C GLU A 179 7.31 -9.54 10.35
N THR A 180 6.41 -10.27 9.68
CA THR A 180 6.75 -11.00 8.45
C THR A 180 7.30 -10.06 7.36
N CYS A 181 6.62 -8.92 7.13
CA CYS A 181 7.05 -7.94 6.15
C CYS A 181 8.42 -7.34 6.49
N TYR A 182 8.63 -6.97 7.76
CA TYR A 182 9.89 -6.41 8.22
C TYR A 182 11.03 -7.43 8.13
N HIS A 183 10.82 -8.64 8.65
CA HIS A 183 11.80 -9.71 8.65
C HIS A 183 12.30 -10.02 7.24
N LEU A 184 11.39 -10.28 6.30
CA LEU A 184 11.77 -10.61 4.92
C LEU A 184 12.36 -9.39 4.18
N THR A 185 11.96 -8.16 4.52
CA THR A 185 12.63 -6.96 4.00
C THR A 185 14.09 -6.90 4.44
N MET A 186 14.37 -7.21 5.71
CA MET A 186 15.73 -7.20 6.25
C MET A 186 16.56 -8.40 5.77
N HIS A 187 15.94 -9.57 5.60
CA HIS A 187 16.61 -10.78 5.12
C HIS A 187 17.11 -10.59 3.68
N TYR A 188 16.26 -10.06 2.79
CA TYR A 188 16.54 -9.93 1.35
C TYR A 188 17.02 -8.53 0.94
N GLN A 189 17.80 -7.85 1.78
CA GLN A 189 18.34 -6.51 1.47
C GLN A 189 19.20 -6.51 0.21
N ASP A 190 20.03 -7.53 0.00
CA ASP A 190 20.87 -7.64 -1.20
C ASP A 190 20.00 -7.68 -2.46
N GLU A 191 18.99 -8.54 -2.46
CA GLU A 191 18.04 -8.69 -3.57
C GLU A 191 17.15 -7.47 -3.77
N ILE A 192 16.99 -6.60 -2.75
CA ILE A 192 16.29 -5.31 -2.89
C ILE A 192 17.21 -4.28 -3.56
N HIS A 193 18.47 -4.18 -3.13
CA HIS A 193 19.34 -3.08 -3.54
C HIS A 193 20.20 -3.40 -4.76
N ARG A 194 20.47 -4.67 -5.05
CA ARG A 194 21.39 -5.12 -6.11
C ARG A 194 20.63 -6.00 -7.11
N PRO A 195 20.16 -5.44 -8.25
CA PRO A 195 19.39 -6.17 -9.24
C PRO A 195 20.09 -7.43 -9.75
N ALA A 196 19.58 -8.59 -9.33
CA ALA A 196 20.08 -9.91 -9.69
C ALA A 196 19.03 -10.78 -10.41
N PHE A 197 17.80 -10.28 -10.57
CA PHE A 197 16.69 -11.05 -11.14
C PHE A 197 16.48 -10.76 -12.63
N PRO A 198 15.84 -11.67 -13.38
CA PRO A 198 15.44 -11.40 -14.76
C PRO A 198 14.52 -10.19 -14.91
N TYR A 199 13.65 -9.96 -13.92
CA TYR A 199 12.78 -8.80 -13.87
C TYR A 199 12.40 -8.42 -12.43
N LYS A 200 11.46 -7.48 -12.27
CA LYS A 200 10.98 -7.05 -10.95
C LYS A 200 10.27 -8.20 -10.23
N PHE A 201 10.39 -8.23 -8.91
CA PHE A 201 9.70 -9.18 -8.04
C PHE A 201 9.16 -8.45 -6.80
N LYS A 202 8.00 -8.83 -6.28
CA LYS A 202 7.33 -8.11 -5.20
C LYS A 202 6.72 -9.07 -4.19
N PHE A 203 6.84 -8.71 -2.92
CA PHE A 203 6.12 -9.34 -1.81
C PHE A 203 5.00 -8.44 -1.30
N LYS A 204 3.85 -9.04 -0.95
CA LYS A 204 2.81 -8.40 -0.15
C LYS A 204 2.14 -9.38 0.80
N PHE A 205 1.78 -8.86 1.97
CA PHE A 205 1.28 -9.64 3.10
C PHE A 205 -0.07 -9.12 3.59
N SER A 206 -1.11 -9.94 3.47
CA SER A 206 -2.47 -9.63 3.91
C SER A 206 -2.90 -10.57 5.02
N GLY A 207 -3.36 -10.02 6.15
CA GLY A 207 -3.68 -10.81 7.34
C GLY A 207 -4.92 -11.71 7.19
N CYS A 208 -5.77 -11.47 6.19
CA CYS A 208 -6.95 -12.30 5.88
C CYS A 208 -7.36 -12.12 4.41
N ALA A 209 -8.36 -12.88 3.97
CA ALA A 209 -8.87 -12.87 2.58
C ALA A 209 -9.56 -11.57 2.13
N ASN A 210 -9.82 -10.61 3.04
CA ASN A 210 -10.23 -9.25 2.64
C ASN A 210 -9.12 -8.50 1.88
N ASP A 211 -7.88 -8.96 1.97
CA ASP A 211 -6.73 -8.52 1.17
C ASP A 211 -6.53 -6.99 1.12
N CYS A 212 -6.46 -6.34 2.29
CA CYS A 212 -6.43 -4.86 2.37
C CYS A 212 -5.20 -4.19 1.73
N VAL A 213 -4.10 -4.93 1.49
CA VAL A 213 -2.94 -4.43 0.72
C VAL A 213 -2.99 -4.83 -0.76
N ALA A 214 -4.04 -5.56 -1.17
CA ALA A 214 -4.27 -6.11 -2.51
C ALA A 214 -3.07 -6.94 -3.00
N ALA A 215 -2.58 -7.83 -2.13
CA ALA A 215 -1.50 -8.75 -2.40
C ALA A 215 -1.81 -9.60 -3.64
N ILE A 216 -3.02 -10.17 -3.75
CA ILE A 216 -3.38 -11.09 -4.85
C ILE A 216 -3.28 -10.45 -6.23
N ALA A 217 -3.32 -9.12 -6.32
CA ALA A 217 -3.31 -8.39 -7.59
C ALA A 217 -2.01 -7.61 -7.84
N ARG A 218 -1.18 -7.37 -6.81
CA ARG A 218 -0.08 -6.39 -6.86
C ARG A 218 1.25 -6.90 -6.33
N SER A 219 1.40 -8.22 -6.17
CA SER A 219 2.66 -8.85 -5.81
C SER A 219 2.90 -10.16 -6.54
N ASP A 220 4.15 -10.41 -6.89
CA ASP A 220 4.58 -11.66 -7.51
C ASP A 220 4.47 -12.82 -6.51
N ILE A 221 4.72 -12.59 -5.22
CA ILE A 221 4.33 -13.46 -4.11
C ILE A 221 3.29 -12.75 -3.24
N SER A 222 2.13 -13.37 -3.08
CA SER A 222 1.03 -12.91 -2.23
C SER A 222 0.86 -13.87 -1.07
N VAL A 223 1.04 -13.38 0.16
CA VAL A 223 0.82 -14.16 1.39
C VAL A 223 -0.48 -13.67 2.00
N ILE A 224 -1.49 -14.55 2.10
CA ILE A 224 -2.84 -14.18 2.53
C ILE A 224 -3.27 -15.08 3.68
N GLY A 225 -3.51 -14.47 4.84
CA GLY A 225 -3.82 -15.15 6.08
C GLY A 225 -5.15 -15.92 6.02
N THR A 226 -5.18 -17.07 6.69
CA THR A 226 -6.36 -17.92 6.81
C THR A 226 -6.25 -18.78 8.08
N TRP A 227 -7.25 -19.63 8.30
CA TRP A 227 -7.30 -20.62 9.36
C TRP A 227 -7.75 -21.97 8.80
N ARG A 228 -7.59 -23.05 9.56
CA ARG A 228 -8.00 -24.41 9.11
C ARG A 228 -8.82 -25.20 10.14
N ASP A 229 -9.22 -24.57 11.23
CA ASP A 229 -10.20 -25.05 12.19
C ASP A 229 -11.54 -24.29 12.04
N GLU A 230 -12.42 -24.40 13.02
CA GLU A 230 -13.79 -23.88 12.97
C GLU A 230 -13.86 -22.36 13.17
N ILE A 231 -14.81 -21.70 12.50
CA ILE A 231 -15.17 -20.31 12.83
C ILE A 231 -15.65 -20.27 14.28
N ARG A 232 -15.14 -19.30 15.05
CA ARG A 232 -15.57 -19.10 16.44
C ARG A 232 -16.85 -18.30 16.47
N ILE A 233 -17.89 -18.86 17.09
CA ILE A 233 -19.24 -18.28 17.15
C ILE A 233 -19.61 -17.93 18.60
N ASP A 234 -19.96 -16.66 18.84
CA ASP A 234 -20.64 -16.21 20.04
C ASP A 234 -22.15 -16.09 19.76
N GLN A 235 -22.91 -17.11 20.19
CA GLN A 235 -24.35 -17.17 19.97
C GLN A 235 -25.12 -16.04 20.68
N ALA A 236 -24.60 -15.53 21.81
CA ALA A 236 -25.24 -14.40 22.48
C ALA A 236 -25.10 -13.14 21.62
N ALA A 237 -23.92 -12.90 21.04
CA ALA A 237 -23.72 -11.80 20.12
C ALA A 237 -24.53 -11.95 18.81
N VAL A 238 -24.70 -13.17 18.28
CA VAL A 238 -25.60 -13.42 17.13
C VAL A 238 -27.03 -12.94 17.43
N LYS A 239 -27.56 -13.27 18.62
CA LYS A 239 -28.89 -12.83 19.05
C LYS A 239 -29.01 -11.31 19.14
N GLU A 240 -27.96 -10.63 19.60
CA GLU A 240 -27.91 -9.16 19.63
C GLU A 240 -27.95 -8.52 18.22
N TYR A 241 -27.35 -9.16 17.21
CA TYR A 241 -27.49 -8.72 15.82
C TYR A 241 -28.93 -8.90 15.31
N ILE A 242 -29.53 -10.07 15.53
CA ILE A 242 -30.92 -10.37 15.11
C ILE A 242 -31.92 -9.43 15.82
N ALA A 243 -31.65 -9.07 17.08
CA ALA A 243 -32.45 -8.11 17.83
C ALA A 243 -32.25 -6.65 17.36
N GLY A 244 -31.27 -6.37 16.49
CA GLY A 244 -30.95 -5.03 16.00
C GLY A 244 -30.14 -4.18 16.97
N ASN A 245 -29.58 -4.77 18.04
CA ASN A 245 -28.79 -4.05 19.03
C ASN A 245 -27.36 -3.78 18.55
N TYR A 246 -26.85 -4.61 17.64
CA TYR A 246 -25.54 -4.41 16.99
C TYR A 246 -25.71 -4.07 15.51
N PRO A 247 -25.02 -3.03 14.99
CA PRO A 247 -25.07 -2.70 13.59
C PRO A 247 -24.30 -3.75 12.78
N SER A 248 -24.94 -4.33 11.75
CA SER A 248 -24.29 -5.22 10.81
C SER A 248 -23.13 -4.51 10.09
N ASN A 249 -22.10 -5.28 9.73
CA ASN A 249 -20.91 -4.81 9.03
C ASN A 249 -20.23 -3.59 9.70
N GLY A 250 -20.25 -3.56 11.04
CA GLY A 250 -19.71 -2.45 11.83
C GLY A 250 -20.38 -1.09 11.58
N GLY A 251 -21.58 -1.06 10.99
CA GLY A 251 -22.28 0.17 10.63
C GLY A 251 -21.85 0.78 9.29
N SER A 252 -21.12 0.04 8.45
CA SER A 252 -20.62 0.51 7.14
C SER A 252 -21.71 0.99 6.17
N HIS A 253 -22.96 0.60 6.40
CA HIS A 253 -24.11 0.95 5.56
C HIS A 253 -25.08 1.97 6.20
N SER A 254 -24.69 2.59 7.33
CA SER A 254 -25.55 3.52 8.09
C SER A 254 -25.95 4.80 7.35
N GLY A 255 -25.30 5.13 6.23
CA GLY A 255 -25.63 6.29 5.39
C GLY A 255 -26.92 6.14 4.57
N ARG A 256 -27.59 4.98 4.60
CA ARG A 256 -28.84 4.71 3.89
C ARG A 256 -29.72 3.78 4.72
N ASP A 257 -31.04 3.93 4.61
CA ASP A 257 -31.99 2.98 5.19
C ASP A 257 -32.10 1.73 4.29
N TRP A 258 -31.72 0.59 4.84
CA TRP A 258 -31.80 -0.73 4.21
C TRP A 258 -32.86 -1.64 4.85
N GLY A 259 -33.59 -1.12 5.86
CA GLY A 259 -34.45 -1.92 6.74
C GLY A 259 -33.68 -2.53 7.93
N PRO A 260 -34.40 -3.25 8.81
CA PRO A 260 -33.79 -3.99 9.91
C PRO A 260 -32.93 -5.14 9.38
N PHE A 261 -31.88 -5.49 10.14
CA PHE A 261 -30.99 -6.60 9.81
C PHE A 261 -31.77 -7.91 9.67
N ASP A 262 -31.50 -8.65 8.59
CA ASP A 262 -32.07 -9.96 8.31
C ASP A 262 -30.94 -10.98 8.09
N ILE A 263 -30.69 -11.83 9.09
CA ILE A 263 -29.59 -12.81 9.03
C ILE A 263 -29.74 -13.81 7.88
N GLN A 264 -30.98 -14.13 7.47
CA GLN A 264 -31.20 -15.02 6.33
C GLN A 264 -30.72 -14.33 5.05
N LYS A 265 -31.19 -13.11 4.80
CA LYS A 265 -30.89 -12.39 3.55
C LYS A 265 -29.46 -11.86 3.47
N GLU A 266 -28.89 -11.43 4.59
CA GLU A 266 -27.63 -10.69 4.61
C GLU A 266 -26.41 -11.57 4.95
N VAL A 267 -26.62 -12.78 5.46
CA VAL A 267 -25.54 -13.72 5.80
C VAL A 267 -25.73 -15.07 5.14
N ILE A 268 -26.85 -15.76 5.42
CA ILE A 268 -27.03 -17.17 5.02
C ILE A 268 -27.19 -17.30 3.50
N ASP A 269 -28.12 -16.57 2.90
CA ASP A 269 -28.40 -16.60 1.45
C ASP A 269 -27.23 -16.06 0.60
N LEU A 270 -26.26 -15.40 1.24
CA LEU A 270 -25.06 -14.85 0.61
C LEU A 270 -23.80 -15.68 0.88
N CYS A 271 -23.89 -16.75 1.68
CA CYS A 271 -22.77 -17.65 1.89
C CYS A 271 -22.47 -18.41 0.58
N PRO A 272 -21.27 -18.28 -0.02
CA PRO A 272 -21.00 -18.77 -1.37
C PRO A 272 -21.02 -20.30 -1.49
N THR A 273 -20.97 -21.03 -0.38
CA THR A 273 -21.00 -22.50 -0.35
C THR A 273 -22.26 -23.05 0.32
N GLU A 274 -23.22 -22.18 0.66
CA GLU A 274 -24.48 -22.58 1.30
C GLU A 274 -24.28 -23.40 2.59
N CYS A 275 -23.15 -23.21 3.29
CA CYS A 275 -22.74 -24.02 4.44
C CYS A 275 -23.24 -23.49 5.80
N MET A 276 -24.19 -22.56 5.82
CA MET A 276 -24.69 -21.90 7.04
C MET A 276 -26.20 -22.06 7.16
N TRP A 277 -26.72 -22.22 8.38
CA TRP A 277 -28.16 -22.25 8.64
C TRP A 277 -28.48 -21.84 10.09
N MET A 278 -29.75 -21.51 10.35
CA MET A 278 -30.26 -21.37 11.71
C MET A 278 -30.86 -22.70 12.17
N GLU A 279 -30.46 -23.18 13.34
CA GLU A 279 -31.11 -24.28 14.04
C GLU A 279 -31.78 -23.72 15.29
N GLY A 280 -33.09 -23.45 15.20
CA GLY A 280 -33.79 -22.68 16.24
C GLY A 280 -33.28 -21.25 16.28
N ASP A 281 -32.68 -20.86 17.41
CA ASP A 281 -32.11 -19.54 17.65
C ASP A 281 -30.56 -19.53 17.63
N GLU A 282 -29.94 -20.62 17.19
CA GLU A 282 -28.48 -20.75 17.05
C GLU A 282 -28.05 -20.74 15.58
N LEU A 283 -26.99 -19.97 15.28
CA LEU A 283 -26.34 -20.01 13.97
C LEU A 283 -25.39 -21.20 13.91
N LYS A 284 -25.51 -22.02 12.86
CA LYS A 284 -24.62 -23.16 12.58
C LYS A 284 -23.83 -22.92 11.29
N ILE A 285 -22.62 -23.45 11.26
CA ILE A 285 -21.71 -23.41 10.10
C ILE A 285 -21.13 -24.81 9.93
N ASP A 286 -21.19 -25.36 8.71
CA ASP A 286 -20.39 -26.52 8.33
C ASP A 286 -19.02 -26.03 7.83
N ASP A 287 -18.06 -25.92 8.75
CA ASP A 287 -16.72 -25.40 8.46
C ASP A 287 -15.96 -26.25 7.44
N LYS A 288 -16.34 -27.51 7.21
CA LYS A 288 -15.71 -28.36 6.18
C LYS A 288 -16.02 -27.88 4.77
N GLU A 289 -17.19 -27.29 4.59
CA GLU A 289 -17.65 -26.71 3.31
C GLU A 289 -17.38 -25.20 3.24
N CYS A 290 -16.82 -24.59 4.29
CA CYS A 290 -16.49 -23.18 4.33
C CYS A 290 -15.21 -22.88 3.54
N THR A 291 -15.29 -21.95 2.58
CA THR A 291 -14.14 -21.46 1.80
C THR A 291 -13.43 -20.26 2.45
N ARG A 292 -13.85 -19.86 3.65
CA ARG A 292 -13.25 -18.77 4.44
C ARG A 292 -13.21 -17.42 3.70
N CYS A 293 -14.30 -17.12 2.99
CA CYS A 293 -14.47 -15.90 2.18
C CYS A 293 -14.61 -14.59 2.98
N MET A 294 -14.58 -14.65 4.31
CA MET A 294 -14.78 -13.54 5.26
C MET A 294 -16.19 -12.91 5.33
N HIS A 295 -17.12 -13.17 4.40
CA HIS A 295 -18.43 -12.49 4.35
C HIS A 295 -19.17 -12.46 5.70
N CYS A 296 -19.42 -13.62 6.30
CA CYS A 296 -20.16 -13.69 7.56
C CYS A 296 -19.42 -12.99 8.73
N ILE A 297 -18.08 -13.13 8.80
CA ILE A 297 -17.24 -12.43 9.79
C ILE A 297 -17.30 -10.91 9.58
N ASN A 298 -17.26 -10.45 8.32
CA ASN A 298 -17.36 -9.04 7.99
C ASN A 298 -18.71 -8.47 8.40
N VAL A 299 -19.81 -9.21 8.20
CA VAL A 299 -21.17 -8.77 8.57
C VAL A 299 -21.39 -8.83 10.09
N LEU A 300 -20.85 -9.84 10.78
CA LEU A 300 -21.07 -10.09 12.21
C LEU A 300 -19.77 -10.07 13.04
N PRO A 301 -18.93 -9.02 12.97
CA PRO A 301 -17.56 -9.05 13.52
C PRO A 301 -17.50 -9.19 15.05
N ARG A 302 -18.58 -8.85 15.76
CA ARG A 302 -18.68 -9.05 17.21
C ARG A 302 -19.04 -10.48 17.59
N ALA A 303 -19.63 -11.24 16.68
CA ALA A 303 -20.13 -12.60 16.94
C ALA A 303 -19.28 -13.69 16.29
N LEU A 304 -18.68 -13.42 15.13
CA LEU A 304 -17.91 -14.37 14.36
C LEU A 304 -16.45 -13.95 14.28
N ARG A 305 -15.53 -14.92 14.46
CA ARG A 305 -14.08 -14.69 14.33
C ARG A 305 -13.41 -15.80 13.52
N PRO A 306 -12.28 -15.51 12.84
CA PRO A 306 -11.41 -16.55 12.30
C PRO A 306 -11.12 -17.64 13.34
N GLY A 307 -10.89 -18.87 12.90
CA GLY A 307 -10.44 -19.97 13.75
C GLY A 307 -9.10 -19.69 14.44
N ALA A 308 -8.72 -20.58 15.37
CA ALA A 308 -7.52 -20.48 16.18
C ALA A 308 -6.29 -21.16 15.56
N ASP A 309 -6.47 -22.14 14.67
CA ASP A 309 -5.38 -22.76 13.91
C ASP A 309 -5.08 -21.94 12.65
N GLN A 310 -4.37 -20.84 12.87
CA GLN A 310 -4.12 -19.81 11.87
C GLN A 310 -2.82 -20.04 11.09
N GLY A 311 -2.74 -19.47 9.89
CA GLY A 311 -1.59 -19.50 8.99
C GLY A 311 -1.85 -18.63 7.77
N ALA A 312 -1.23 -18.94 6.64
CA ALA A 312 -1.47 -18.24 5.38
C ALA A 312 -1.44 -19.16 4.15
N SER A 313 -2.09 -18.71 3.10
CA SER A 313 -1.95 -19.22 1.74
C SER A 313 -0.86 -18.43 1.00
N ILE A 314 -0.08 -19.11 0.18
CA ILE A 314 0.88 -18.48 -0.74
C ILE A 314 0.34 -18.60 -2.17
N LEU A 315 0.19 -17.45 -2.82
CA LEU A 315 -0.22 -17.32 -4.20
C LEU A 315 0.87 -16.62 -5.01
N VAL A 316 1.03 -16.96 -6.28
CA VAL A 316 2.13 -16.47 -7.12
C VAL A 316 1.67 -15.97 -8.48
N GLY A 317 2.30 -14.90 -8.97
CA GLY A 317 2.26 -14.50 -10.37
C GLY A 317 1.41 -13.28 -10.71
N ALA A 318 0.91 -12.50 -9.74
CA ALA A 318 0.15 -11.31 -10.08
C ALA A 318 1.00 -10.27 -10.82
N LYS A 319 0.47 -9.76 -11.94
CA LYS A 319 1.12 -8.74 -12.75
C LYS A 319 0.13 -7.89 -13.52
N ALA A 320 0.58 -6.69 -13.86
CA ALA A 320 -0.10 -5.79 -14.78
C ALA A 320 -0.11 -6.36 -16.22
N PRO A 321 -0.83 -5.73 -17.18
CA PRO A 321 -1.03 -6.29 -18.51
C PRO A 321 0.23 -6.69 -19.30
N ILE A 322 1.30 -5.90 -19.26
CA ILE A 322 2.46 -6.16 -20.13
C ILE A 322 3.27 -7.38 -19.65
N LEU A 323 3.69 -8.31 -20.51
CA LEU A 323 3.39 -8.40 -21.96
C LEU A 323 2.09 -9.19 -22.21
N ASP A 324 1.94 -10.34 -21.56
CA ASP A 324 0.97 -11.38 -21.95
C ASP A 324 -0.37 -11.34 -21.18
N GLY A 325 -0.84 -10.15 -20.82
CA GLY A 325 -2.08 -9.95 -20.10
C GLY A 325 -1.90 -9.80 -18.58
N ALA A 326 -2.92 -9.23 -17.95
CA ALA A 326 -2.94 -9.05 -16.50
C ALA A 326 -3.23 -10.38 -15.83
N GLN A 327 -2.62 -10.61 -14.67
CA GLN A 327 -2.82 -11.81 -13.87
C GLN A 327 -3.05 -11.39 -12.42
N MET A 328 -3.96 -12.09 -11.75
CA MET A 328 -3.95 -12.22 -10.30
C MET A 328 -3.12 -13.45 -9.93
N SER A 329 -2.60 -13.48 -8.71
CA SER A 329 -1.80 -14.59 -8.20
C SER A 329 -2.62 -15.87 -8.16
N THR A 330 -2.00 -16.98 -8.54
CA THR A 330 -2.59 -18.33 -8.49
C THR A 330 -2.15 -19.03 -7.21
N LEU A 331 -3.06 -19.76 -6.55
CA LEU A 331 -2.76 -20.49 -5.32
C LEU A 331 -1.70 -21.58 -5.56
N ILE A 332 -0.61 -21.55 -4.78
CA ILE A 332 0.48 -22.54 -4.83
C ILE A 332 0.56 -23.35 -3.54
N VAL A 333 0.57 -22.67 -2.39
CA VAL A 333 0.57 -23.33 -1.07
C VAL A 333 -0.77 -23.02 -0.39
N PRO A 334 -1.68 -24.00 -0.25
CA PRO A 334 -2.99 -23.80 0.36
C PRO A 334 -2.96 -23.38 1.83
N PHE A 335 -1.96 -23.84 2.58
CA PHE A 335 -1.78 -23.48 3.98
C PHE A 335 -0.33 -23.70 4.42
N MET A 336 0.20 -22.71 5.13
CA MET A 336 1.51 -22.71 5.77
C MET A 336 1.41 -21.96 7.10
N LYS A 337 2.13 -22.42 8.12
CA LYS A 337 2.33 -21.67 9.37
C LYS A 337 3.32 -20.54 9.12
N ILE A 338 2.98 -19.34 9.58
CA ILE A 338 3.83 -18.15 9.45
C ILE A 338 4.26 -17.75 10.86
N GLU A 339 5.41 -18.27 11.28
CA GLU A 339 5.90 -18.19 12.65
C GLU A 339 7.38 -17.81 12.65
N LYS A 340 7.92 -17.43 13.80
CA LYS A 340 9.33 -17.04 13.89
C LYS A 340 10.25 -18.27 13.75
N GLU A 341 9.76 -19.42 14.18
CA GLU A 341 10.48 -20.69 14.24
C GLU A 341 10.82 -21.25 12.85
N ASN A 342 10.04 -20.91 11.82
CA ASN A 342 10.36 -21.18 10.42
C ASN A 342 10.92 -19.95 9.68
N GLU A 343 11.39 -18.94 10.40
CA GLU A 343 11.93 -17.70 9.81
C GLU A 343 10.95 -17.00 8.86
N PHE A 344 9.65 -17.24 9.05
CA PHE A 344 8.58 -16.78 8.16
C PHE A 344 8.64 -17.32 6.72
N GLU A 345 9.35 -18.44 6.49
CA GLU A 345 9.56 -19.11 5.19
C GLU A 345 8.78 -20.43 5.01
#